data_AF-A0A953QGF1-F1
#
_entry.id   AF-A0A953QGF1-F1
#
_cell.length_a   1.000
_cell.length_b   1.000
_cell.length_c   1.000
_cell.angle_alpha   90.00
_cell.angle_beta   90.00
_cell.angle_gamma   90.00
#
_symmetry.space_group_name_H-M   'P 1'
#
loop_
_entity.id
_entity.type
_entity.pdbx_description
1 polymer ?
#
loop_
_entity_poly.entity_id
_entity_poly.type
_entity_poly.pdbx_seq_one_letter_code
_entity_poly.pdbx_strand_id
1 'polypeptide(L)'
;MASVSAAVVAAVREKFPEDQVATVCALLAAYGERPHEREIERVQLDILKLARGRFDAIPELVRKARRDYRDILMWAEYSGR
;
A
#
# COMPACT_ATOMS: atom_id res chain seq x y z
N MET A 1 15.57 -5.16 -2.58
CA MET A 1 15.02 -3.80 -2.64
C MET A 1 13.55 -3.97 -2.95
N ALA A 2 12.67 -3.58 -2.03
CA ALA A 2 11.24 -3.71 -2.27
C ALA A 2 10.86 -2.80 -3.45
N SER A 3 10.39 -3.41 -4.53
CA SER A 3 10.00 -2.68 -5.74
C SER A 3 8.49 -2.60 -5.80
N VAL A 4 7.97 -1.40 -6.06
CA VAL A 4 6.56 -1.20 -6.41
C VAL A 4 6.35 -1.73 -7.83
N SER A 5 5.37 -2.61 -8.02
CA SER A 5 5.07 -3.17 -9.34
C SER A 5 4.35 -2.16 -10.23
N ALA A 6 4.35 -2.41 -11.55
CA ALA A 6 3.65 -1.56 -12.50
C ALA A 6 2.14 -1.44 -12.20
N ALA A 7 1.53 -2.52 -11.67
CA ALA A 7 0.12 -2.52 -11.28
C ALA A 7 -0.13 -1.55 -10.10
N VAL A 8 0.76 -1.55 -9.10
CA VAL A 8 0.66 -0.62 -7.97
C VAL A 8 0.89 0.82 -8.42
N VAL A 9 1.86 1.09 -9.29
CA VAL A 9 2.08 2.44 -9.84
C VAL A 9 0.85 2.95 -10.59
N ALA A 10 0.21 2.10 -11.40
CA ALA A 10 -1.03 2.47 -12.09
C ALA A 10 -2.16 2.80 -11.09
N ALA A 11 -2.32 1.99 -10.04
CA ALA A 11 -3.32 2.24 -9.00
C ALA A 11 -3.05 3.53 -8.19
N VAL A 12 -1.78 3.89 -7.97
CA VAL A 12 -1.41 5.16 -7.34
C VAL A 12 -1.82 6.34 -8.23
N ARG A 13 -1.48 6.30 -9.53
CA ARG A 13 -1.83 7.36 -10.49
C ARG A 13 -3.32 7.58 -10.67
N GLU A 14 -4.12 6.54 -10.49
CA GLU A 14 -5.59 6.65 -10.54
C GLU A 14 -6.16 7.41 -9.33
N LYS A 15 -5.49 7.34 -8.17
CA LYS A 15 -6.05 7.80 -6.88
C LYS A 15 -5.41 9.07 -6.33
N PHE A 16 -4.24 9.45 -6.84
CA PHE A 16 -3.45 10.56 -6.34
C PHE A 16 -3.03 11.49 -7.48
N PRO A 17 -2.89 12.81 -7.21
CA PRO A 17 -2.33 13.74 -8.18
C PRO A 17 -0.85 13.44 -8.47
N GLU A 18 -0.37 13.83 -9.66
CA GLU A 18 0.96 13.46 -10.18
C GLU A 18 2.11 13.88 -9.25
N ASP A 19 1.97 15.00 -8.52
CA ASP A 19 2.96 15.49 -7.55
C ASP A 19 3.09 14.59 -6.30
N GLN A 20 2.07 13.76 -6.02
CA GLN A 20 2.06 12.82 -4.90
C GLN A 20 2.48 11.40 -5.29
N VAL A 21 2.41 11.04 -6.59
CA VAL A 21 2.64 9.67 -7.07
C VAL A 21 3.99 9.12 -6.60
N ALA A 22 5.07 9.87 -6.81
CA ALA A 22 6.41 9.44 -6.43
C ALA A 22 6.53 9.17 -4.92
N THR A 23 5.95 10.05 -4.10
CA THR A 23 5.97 9.93 -2.64
C THR A 23 5.15 8.75 -2.15
N VAL A 24 3.94 8.53 -2.69
CA VAL A 24 3.11 7.38 -2.34
C VAL A 24 3.80 6.07 -2.72
N CYS A 25 4.39 6.00 -3.91
CA CYS A 25 5.18 4.83 -4.32
C CYS A 25 6.35 4.57 -3.36
N ALA A 26 7.10 5.59 -2.95
CA ALA A 26 8.18 5.44 -1.98
C ALA A 26 7.68 4.92 -0.61
N LEU A 27 6.53 5.40 -0.14
CA LEU A 27 5.92 4.93 1.10
C LEU A 27 5.48 3.46 0.99
N LEU A 28 4.87 3.06 -0.12
CA LEU A 28 4.47 1.66 -0.36
C LEU A 28 5.66 0.73 -0.51
N ALA A 29 6.75 1.21 -1.12
CA ALA A 29 8.00 0.46 -1.25
C ALA A 29 8.60 0.09 0.12
N ALA A 30 8.29 0.82 1.20
CA ALA A 30 8.73 0.41 2.52
C ALA A 30 8.12 -0.94 2.96
N TYR A 31 6.98 -1.38 2.41
CA TYR A 31 6.50 -2.74 2.62
C TYR A 31 7.10 -3.70 1.58
N GLY A 32 7.81 -4.74 2.04
CA GLY A 32 8.55 -5.70 1.23
C GLY A 32 10.08 -5.67 1.45
N GLU A 33 10.58 -4.80 2.34
CA GLU A 33 12.01 -4.69 2.65
C GLU A 33 12.48 -5.75 3.65
N ARG A 34 11.55 -6.30 4.46
CA ARG A 34 11.88 -7.27 5.50
C ARG A 34 11.64 -8.71 5.01
N PRO A 35 12.48 -9.69 5.39
CA PRO A 35 12.37 -11.07 4.89
C PRO A 35 11.04 -11.79 5.20
N HIS A 36 10.31 -11.33 6.23
CA HIS A 36 9.03 -11.91 6.66
C HIS A 36 7.81 -11.25 6.01
N GLU A 37 7.99 -10.16 5.27
CA GLU A 37 6.89 -9.49 4.57
C GLU A 37 6.54 -10.32 3.32
N ARG A 38 5.26 -10.68 3.20
CA ARG A 38 4.72 -11.52 2.13
C ARG A 38 3.64 -10.78 1.38
N GLU A 39 3.21 -11.33 0.24
CA GLU A 39 2.09 -10.78 -0.54
C GLU A 39 2.31 -9.30 -0.91
N ILE A 40 3.55 -8.91 -1.23
CA ILE A 40 3.99 -7.51 -1.34
C ILE A 40 3.05 -6.66 -2.21
N GLU A 41 2.83 -7.11 -3.45
CA GLU A 41 1.94 -6.39 -4.38
C GLU A 41 0.51 -6.29 -3.85
N ARG A 42 -0.06 -7.41 -3.39
CA ARG A 42 -1.44 -7.45 -2.85
C ARG A 42 -1.61 -6.51 -1.66
N VAL A 43 -0.67 -6.54 -0.71
CA VAL A 43 -0.71 -5.69 0.48
C VAL A 43 -0.57 -4.22 0.09
N GLN A 44 0.30 -3.87 -0.85
CA GLN A 44 0.42 -2.50 -1.36
C GLN A 44 -0.90 -2.01 -2.00
N LEU A 45 -1.57 -2.84 -2.80
CA LEU A 45 -2.88 -2.54 -3.38
C LEU A 45 -3.97 -2.41 -2.32
N ASP A 46 -3.97 -3.27 -1.30
CA ASP A 46 -4.95 -3.23 -0.21
C ASP A 46 -4.74 -2.02 0.70
N ILE A 47 -3.49 -1.57 0.90
CA ILE A 47 -3.20 -0.27 1.54
C ILE A 47 -3.84 0.87 0.75
N LEU A 48 -3.70 0.89 -0.58
CA LEU A 48 -4.33 1.91 -1.43
C LEU A 48 -5.86 1.89 -1.33
N LYS A 49 -6.46 0.69 -1.32
CA LYS A 49 -7.90 0.50 -1.15
C LYS A 49 -8.39 1.03 0.20
N LEU A 50 -7.70 0.71 1.29
CA LEU A 50 -8.03 1.18 2.64
C LEU A 50 -7.79 2.67 2.84
N ALA A 51 -6.79 3.24 2.16
CA ALA A 51 -6.50 4.67 2.22
C ALA A 51 -7.62 5.51 1.57
N ARG A 52 -8.33 4.98 0.56
CA ARG A 52 -9.41 5.68 -0.16
C ARG A 52 -8.96 7.06 -0.68
N GLY A 53 -7.76 7.13 -1.26
CA GLY A 53 -7.16 8.37 -1.78
C GLY A 53 -6.62 9.34 -0.72
N ARG A 54 -6.68 8.99 0.57
CA ARG A 54 -6.13 9.81 1.65
C ARG A 54 -4.63 9.59 1.80
N PHE A 55 -3.85 10.55 1.34
CA PHE A 55 -2.39 10.50 1.34
C PHE A 55 -1.82 10.32 2.75
N ASP A 56 -2.38 11.04 3.73
CA ASP A 56 -2.03 10.99 5.15
C ASP A 56 -2.28 9.62 5.81
N ALA A 57 -3.14 8.79 5.24
CA ALA A 57 -3.43 7.45 5.76
C ALA A 57 -2.37 6.40 5.35
N ILE A 58 -1.62 6.64 4.27
CA ILE A 58 -0.67 5.67 3.71
C ILE A 58 0.42 5.28 4.71
N PRO A 59 1.12 6.22 5.40
CA PRO A 59 2.19 5.85 6.34
C PRO A 59 1.70 4.96 7.49
N GLU A 60 0.50 5.23 8.01
CA GLU A 60 -0.08 4.46 9.11
C GLU A 60 -0.48 3.04 8.65
N LEU A 61 -1.05 2.91 7.45
CA LEU A 61 -1.39 1.60 6.88
C LEU A 61 -0.14 0.77 6.58
N VAL A 62 0.93 1.38 6.06
CA VAL A 62 2.23 0.72 5.88
C VAL A 62 2.80 0.26 7.23
N ARG A 63 2.74 1.11 8.26
CA ARG A 63 3.21 0.75 9.62
C ARG A 63 2.45 -0.46 10.17
N LYS A 64 1.12 -0.52 9.96
CA LYS A 64 0.29 -1.66 10.36
C LYS A 64 0.65 -2.92 9.57
N ALA A 65 0.85 -2.81 8.25
CA ALA A 65 1.29 -3.92 7.40
C ALA A 65 2.61 -4.53 7.85
N ARG A 66 3.60 -3.69 8.19
CA ARG A 66 4.90 -4.11 8.72
C ARG A 66 4.82 -4.83 10.07
N ARG A 67 3.73 -4.66 10.82
CA ARG A 67 3.48 -5.34 12.09
C ARG A 67 2.77 -6.67 11.85
N ASP A 68 1.67 -6.64 11.11
CA ASP A 68 0.96 -7.83 10.64
C ASP A 68 0.20 -7.50 9.35
N TYR A 69 0.67 -8.02 8.23
CA TYR A 69 0.05 -7.76 6.93
C TYR A 69 -1.30 -8.43 6.77
N ARG A 70 -1.60 -9.46 7.56
CA ARG A 70 -2.90 -10.16 7.50
C ARG A 70 -4.03 -9.27 7.96
N ASP A 71 -3.76 -8.32 8.87
CA ASP A 71 -4.72 -7.28 9.25
C ASP A 71 -5.14 -6.45 8.04
N ILE A 72 -4.18 -6.06 7.19
CA ILE A 72 -4.44 -5.27 5.98
C ILE A 72 -5.31 -6.05 5.00
N LEU A 73 -4.94 -7.31 4.73
CA LEU A 73 -5.71 -8.18 3.85
C LEU A 73 -7.14 -8.33 4.37
N MET A 74 -7.28 -8.67 5.65
CA MET A 74 -8.60 -8.83 6.29
C MET A 74 -9.42 -7.54 6.20
N TRP A 75 -8.88 -6.39 6.60
CA TRP A 75 -9.63 -5.14 6.55
C TRP A 75 -10.06 -4.78 5.12
N ALA A 76 -9.20 -5.00 4.13
CA ALA A 76 -9.53 -4.73 2.73
C ALA A 76 -10.65 -5.64 2.21
N GLU A 77 -10.70 -6.91 2.59
CA GLU A 77 -11.80 -7.81 2.26
C GLU A 77 -13.15 -7.32 2.84
N TYR A 78 -13.15 -6.73 4.05
CA TYR A 78 -14.37 -6.21 4.68
C TYR A 78 -14.72 -4.77 4.31
N SER A 79 -13.78 -3.95 3.81
CA SER A 79 -14.02 -2.54 3.51
C SER A 79 -14.74 -2.27 2.19
N GLY A 80 -14.96 -3.30 1.37
CA GLY A 80 -15.62 -3.26 0.06
C GLY A 80 -17.04 -3.86 0.04
N ARG A 81 -17.62 -4.11 1.23
CA ARG A 81 -19.04 -4.44 1.41
C ARG A 81 -19.86 -3.19 1.66
#